data_AF-A0A132T4Y9-F1
#
_entry.id   AF-A0A132T4Y9-F1
#
_cell.length_a   1.000
_cell.length_b   1.000
_cell.length_c   1.000
_cell.angle_alpha   90.00
_cell.angle_beta   90.00
_cell.angle_gamma   90.00
#
_symmetry.space_group_name_H-M   'P 1'
#
loop_
_entity.id
_entity.type
_entity.pdbx_description
1 polymer ?
#
loop_
_entity_poly.entity_id
_entity_poly.type
_entity_poly.pdbx_seq_one_letter_code
_entity_poly.pdbx_strand_id
1 'polypeptide(L)'
;MTTAKPHIAIAGSGLAGLHCAVALAPAADVTVYERLPVAGGEHWADRDHARLIRHARRQGVRFAAGTQVIRWEGDRLLAVGDRGGLAVADALVIATGHRPPTRTELHIDGHRCAGVVPATLALHLLAQRVRLGTNVVVAGDAPWAAECVETITTGRRRAASVLWVGADSRTTGSTLTVRPGARITATHGMPRITGVTIEEGSKAENIASDCLILAGPAVPYRNVDGAVLDDDPAVYAQREPGRAESTAQIGQRAARSALAYAGTRTQAHTAVAPRIGQPQ
;
A
#
# COMPACT_ATOMS: atom_id res chain seq x y z
N MET A 1 -9.01 35.36 -22.02
CA MET A 1 -9.62 34.01 -21.97
C MET A 1 -9.09 33.34 -20.72
N THR A 2 -9.91 33.17 -19.69
CA THR A 2 -9.54 32.34 -18.52
C THR A 2 -9.49 30.89 -18.99
N THR A 3 -8.30 30.33 -19.12
CA THR A 3 -8.14 28.89 -19.37
C THR A 3 -8.78 28.15 -18.20
N ALA A 4 -9.75 27.29 -18.50
CA ALA A 4 -10.38 26.44 -17.48
C ALA A 4 -9.28 25.66 -16.74
N LYS A 5 -9.38 25.57 -15.42
CA LYS A 5 -8.44 24.77 -14.62
C LYS A 5 -8.59 23.29 -15.00
N PRO A 6 -7.50 22.53 -15.17
CA PRO A 6 -7.60 21.09 -15.37
C PRO A 6 -8.22 20.41 -14.16
N HIS A 7 -9.02 19.37 -14.40
CA HIS A 7 -9.56 18.51 -13.36
C HIS A 7 -8.63 17.32 -13.13
N ILE A 8 -8.07 17.20 -11.91
CA ILE A 8 -7.16 16.13 -11.54
C ILE A 8 -7.83 15.21 -10.51
N ALA A 9 -7.90 13.93 -10.84
CA ALA A 9 -8.37 12.90 -9.94
C ALA A 9 -7.21 12.27 -9.16
N ILE A 10 -7.40 12.01 -7.87
CA ILE A 10 -6.43 11.32 -7.02
C ILE A 10 -7.10 10.09 -6.41
N ALA A 11 -6.53 8.90 -6.62
CA ALA A 11 -6.98 7.66 -5.99
C ALA A 11 -6.15 7.37 -4.74
N GLY A 12 -6.73 7.57 -3.56
CA GLY A 12 -6.11 7.36 -2.26
C GLY A 12 -5.82 8.67 -1.52
N SER A 13 -6.18 8.71 -0.24
CA SER A 13 -6.07 9.91 0.61
C SER A 13 -5.06 9.77 1.77
N GLY A 14 -4.05 8.92 1.63
CA GLY A 14 -2.90 8.89 2.54
C GLY A 14 -2.03 10.15 2.40
N LEU A 15 -0.97 10.29 3.22
CA LEU A 15 -0.10 11.49 3.24
C LEU A 15 0.36 11.95 1.86
N ALA A 16 0.86 11.05 1.01
CA ALA A 16 1.32 11.40 -0.33
C ALA A 16 0.20 11.99 -1.20
N GLY A 17 -0.99 11.39 -1.17
CA GLY A 17 -2.18 11.87 -1.88
C GLY A 17 -2.67 13.21 -1.34
N LEU A 18 -2.67 13.40 -0.02
CA LEU A 18 -3.06 14.68 0.60
C LEU A 18 -2.07 15.81 0.28
N HIS A 19 -0.76 15.55 0.32
CA HIS A 19 0.25 16.52 -0.10
C HIS A 19 0.14 16.84 -1.59
N CYS A 20 -0.16 15.85 -2.43
CA CYS A 20 -0.43 16.04 -3.85
C CYS A 20 -1.65 16.95 -4.05
N ALA A 21 -2.77 16.67 -3.36
CA ALA A 21 -3.99 17.46 -3.45
C ALA A 21 -3.78 18.93 -3.06
N VAL A 22 -3.08 19.18 -1.94
CA VAL A 22 -2.73 20.53 -1.48
C VAL A 22 -1.85 21.25 -2.51
N ALA A 23 -0.87 20.57 -3.09
CA ALA A 23 0.02 21.15 -4.09
C ALA A 23 -0.70 21.47 -5.42
N LEU A 24 -1.72 20.69 -5.79
CA LEU A 24 -2.51 20.88 -7.00
C LEU A 24 -3.57 21.98 -6.87
N ALA A 25 -4.16 22.16 -5.69
CA ALA A 25 -5.34 23.02 -5.48
C ALA A 25 -5.23 24.47 -6.03
N PRO A 26 -4.07 25.15 -6.00
CA PRO A 26 -3.95 26.47 -6.63
C PRO A 26 -4.20 26.46 -8.15
N ALA A 27 -3.83 25.38 -8.84
CA ALA A 27 -3.74 25.31 -10.30
C ALA A 27 -4.77 24.37 -10.96
N ALA A 28 -5.45 23.52 -10.19
CA ALA A 28 -6.37 22.50 -10.70
C ALA A 28 -7.64 22.38 -9.86
N ASP A 29 -8.71 21.91 -10.48
CA ASP A 29 -9.86 21.38 -9.74
C ASP A 29 -9.51 19.95 -9.31
N VAL A 30 -9.59 19.65 -8.02
CA VAL A 30 -9.09 18.36 -7.48
C VAL A 30 -10.20 17.56 -6.84
N THR A 31 -10.28 16.28 -7.20
CA THR A 31 -11.13 15.29 -6.52
C THR A 31 -10.29 14.13 -6.00
N VAL A 32 -10.32 13.92 -4.68
CA VAL A 32 -9.67 12.79 -4.01
C VAL A 32 -10.69 11.70 -3.74
N TYR A 33 -10.50 10.53 -4.33
CA TYR A 33 -11.27 9.32 -4.09
C TYR A 33 -10.60 8.49 -3.00
N GLU A 34 -11.36 8.05 -2.01
CA GLU A 34 -10.87 7.25 -0.89
C GLU A 34 -11.81 6.08 -0.65
N ARG A 35 -11.27 4.85 -0.63
CA ARG A 35 -12.05 3.63 -0.43
C ARG A 35 -12.63 3.53 0.98
N LEU A 36 -11.92 4.07 1.98
CA LEU A 36 -12.40 4.10 3.35
C LEU A 36 -13.51 5.14 3.50
N PRO A 37 -14.45 4.98 4.46
CA PRO A 37 -15.53 5.95 4.68
C PRO A 37 -15.04 7.32 5.19
N VAL A 38 -13.73 7.49 5.39
CA VAL A 38 -13.07 8.70 5.88
C VAL A 38 -11.80 8.98 5.07
N ALA A 39 -11.48 10.26 4.88
CA ALA A 39 -10.22 10.68 4.27
C ALA A 39 -9.04 10.55 5.27
N GLY A 40 -7.84 10.30 4.77
CA GLY A 40 -6.62 10.15 5.56
C GLY A 40 -6.00 8.75 5.53
N GLY A 41 -6.62 7.81 4.82
CA GLY A 41 -6.14 6.41 4.77
C GLY A 41 -6.17 5.73 6.14
N GLU A 42 -5.24 4.80 6.36
CA GLU A 42 -5.14 4.00 7.60
C GLU A 42 -4.90 4.86 8.86
N HIS A 43 -4.39 6.08 8.66
CA HIS A 43 -3.96 7.01 9.70
C HIS A 43 -4.88 8.24 9.79
N TRP A 44 -6.15 8.10 9.40
CA TRP A 44 -7.11 9.22 9.35
C TRP A 44 -7.30 9.97 10.68
N ALA A 45 -7.06 9.29 11.82
CA ALA A 45 -7.15 9.89 13.16
C ALA A 45 -5.91 10.72 13.54
N ASP A 46 -4.82 10.61 12.77
CA ASP A 46 -3.56 11.28 13.09
C ASP A 46 -3.66 12.79 12.83
N ARG A 47 -3.02 13.57 13.71
CA ARG A 47 -3.11 15.05 13.67
C ARG A 47 -2.63 15.65 12.34
N ASP A 48 -1.61 15.06 11.73
CA ASP A 48 -1.05 15.55 10.48
C ASP A 48 -1.97 15.30 9.28
N HIS A 49 -2.60 14.14 9.20
CA HIS A 49 -3.65 13.85 8.22
C HIS A 49 -4.82 14.83 8.39
N ALA A 50 -5.32 14.99 9.62
CA ALA A 50 -6.43 15.90 9.91
C ALA A 50 -6.11 17.36 9.50
N ARG A 51 -4.86 17.80 9.71
CA ARG A 51 -4.39 19.14 9.32
C ARG A 51 -4.38 19.31 7.80
N LEU A 52 -3.84 18.34 7.07
CA LEU A 52 -3.78 18.36 5.60
C LEU A 52 -5.18 18.29 4.99
N ILE A 53 -6.07 17.45 5.50
CA ILE A 53 -7.46 17.35 5.03
C ILE A 53 -8.17 18.70 5.20
N ARG A 54 -8.05 19.34 6.37
CA ARG A 54 -8.62 20.68 6.60
C ARG A 54 -8.01 21.73 5.69
N HIS A 55 -6.71 21.64 5.40
CA HIS A 55 -6.04 22.56 4.48
C HIS A 55 -6.54 22.39 3.04
N ALA A 56 -6.55 21.16 2.53
CA ALA A 56 -7.05 20.82 1.20
C ALA A 56 -8.52 21.27 1.00
N ARG A 57 -9.39 21.00 1.98
CA ARG A 57 -10.80 21.44 1.93
C ARG A 57 -10.95 22.96 1.85
N ARG A 58 -10.15 23.71 2.61
CA ARG A 58 -10.14 25.19 2.55
C ARG A 58 -9.69 25.72 1.19
N GLN A 59 -8.96 24.91 0.42
CA GLN A 59 -8.52 25.24 -0.94
C GLN A 59 -9.48 24.70 -2.02
N GLY A 60 -10.64 24.16 -1.65
CA GLY A 60 -11.65 23.68 -2.60
C GLY A 60 -11.48 22.23 -3.06
N VAL A 61 -10.52 21.48 -2.51
CA VAL A 61 -10.36 20.05 -2.84
C VAL A 61 -11.61 19.27 -2.41
N ARG A 62 -12.19 18.52 -3.35
CA ARG A 62 -13.33 17.63 -3.11
C ARG A 62 -12.85 16.26 -2.65
N PHE A 63 -13.55 15.67 -1.69
CA PHE A 63 -13.27 14.32 -1.19
C PHE A 63 -14.48 13.43 -1.46
N ALA A 64 -14.26 12.31 -2.13
CA ALA A 64 -15.20 11.22 -2.31
C ALA A 64 -14.74 10.03 -1.45
N ALA A 65 -14.99 10.13 -0.14
CA ALA A 65 -14.77 9.02 0.79
C ALA A 65 -15.81 7.91 0.54
N GLY A 66 -15.50 6.69 0.96
CA GLY A 66 -16.29 5.49 0.67
C GLY A 66 -16.36 5.15 -0.81
N THR A 67 -15.46 5.68 -1.64
CA THR A 67 -15.50 5.57 -3.10
C THR A 67 -14.13 5.15 -3.65
N GLN A 68 -14.07 4.00 -4.31
CA GLN A 68 -12.86 3.43 -4.89
C GLN A 68 -12.84 3.63 -6.41
N VAL A 69 -11.71 4.12 -6.95
CA VAL A 69 -11.45 4.10 -8.39
C VAL A 69 -11.12 2.67 -8.82
N ILE A 70 -11.85 2.14 -9.79
CA ILE A 70 -11.72 0.76 -10.28
C ILE A 70 -11.42 0.67 -11.78
N ARG A 71 -11.58 1.76 -12.54
CA ARG A 71 -11.13 1.87 -13.95
C ARG A 71 -10.63 3.27 -14.28
N TRP A 72 -9.63 3.36 -15.13
CA TRP A 72 -9.07 4.54 -15.77
C TRP A 72 -8.79 4.18 -17.22
N GLU A 73 -9.43 4.88 -18.15
CA GLU A 73 -9.26 4.65 -19.58
C GLU A 73 -9.26 6.00 -20.30
N GLY A 74 -8.14 6.33 -20.95
CA GLY A 74 -7.94 7.62 -21.61
C GLY A 74 -8.00 8.82 -20.64
N ASP A 75 -9.20 9.37 -20.46
CA ASP A 75 -9.52 10.56 -19.67
C ASP A 75 -10.73 10.34 -18.73
N ARG A 76 -11.18 9.09 -18.60
CA ARG A 76 -12.35 8.72 -17.81
C ARG A 76 -11.97 7.76 -16.71
N LEU A 77 -12.48 8.01 -15.52
CA LEU A 77 -12.43 7.08 -14.40
C LEU A 77 -13.81 6.48 -14.13
N LEU A 78 -13.85 5.20 -13.81
CA LEU A 78 -14.97 4.54 -13.16
C LEU A 78 -14.66 4.38 -11.69
N ALA A 79 -15.53 4.90 -10.83
CA ALA A 79 -15.43 4.72 -9.39
C ALA A 79 -16.69 4.01 -8.84
N VAL A 80 -16.53 3.25 -7.77
CA VAL A 80 -17.61 2.52 -7.09
C VAL A 80 -17.66 2.94 -5.62
N GLY A 81 -18.86 3.23 -5.12
CA GLY A 81 -19.10 3.66 -3.75
C GLY A 81 -20.14 4.78 -3.67
N ASP A 82 -20.20 5.45 -2.51
CA ASP A 82 -21.22 6.46 -2.19
C ASP A 82 -21.26 7.63 -3.19
N ARG A 83 -20.12 7.96 -3.79
CA ARG A 83 -19.98 8.98 -4.85
C ARG A 83 -19.36 8.38 -6.12
N GLY A 84 -19.65 7.10 -6.36
CA GLY A 84 -19.22 6.38 -7.55
C GLY A 84 -19.92 6.85 -8.82
N GLY A 85 -19.47 6.32 -9.95
CA GLY A 85 -19.94 6.66 -11.28
C GLY A 85 -18.80 6.85 -12.26
N LEU A 86 -19.16 7.26 -13.47
CA LEU A 86 -18.22 7.65 -14.51
C LEU A 86 -17.90 9.15 -14.35
N ALA A 87 -16.62 9.50 -14.31
CA ALA A 87 -16.17 10.89 -14.28
C ALA A 87 -15.03 11.13 -15.28
N VAL A 88 -14.96 12.34 -15.82
CA VAL A 88 -13.87 12.81 -16.68
C VAL A 88 -12.81 13.49 -15.82
N ALA A 89 -11.53 13.24 -16.10
CA ALA A 89 -10.40 13.96 -15.52
C ALA A 89 -9.29 14.12 -16.56
N ASP A 90 -8.50 15.18 -16.46
CA ASP A 90 -7.36 15.43 -17.35
C ASP A 90 -6.12 14.62 -16.93
N ALA A 91 -6.06 14.17 -15.67
CA ALA A 91 -5.06 13.24 -15.18
C ALA A 91 -5.57 12.42 -13.99
N LEU A 92 -5.03 11.22 -13.82
CA LEU A 92 -5.18 10.39 -12.64
C LEU A 92 -3.85 10.26 -11.88
N VAL A 93 -3.90 10.54 -10.58
CA VAL A 93 -2.81 10.28 -9.64
C VAL A 93 -3.14 9.05 -8.79
N ILE A 94 -2.26 8.04 -8.79
CA ILE A 94 -2.35 6.84 -7.96
C ILE A 94 -1.57 7.08 -6.65
N ALA A 95 -2.31 7.21 -5.55
CA ALA A 95 -1.79 7.51 -4.22
C ALA A 95 -2.28 6.49 -3.15
N THR A 96 -2.43 5.24 -3.56
CA THR A 96 -3.02 4.14 -2.78
C THR A 96 -2.12 3.52 -1.71
N GLY A 97 -0.93 4.07 -1.51
CA GLY A 97 0.04 3.55 -0.53
C GLY A 97 0.74 2.29 -1.01
N HIS A 98 1.26 1.52 -0.07
CA HIS A 98 2.09 0.33 -0.31
C HIS A 98 1.60 -0.81 0.57
N ARG A 99 1.98 -2.04 0.23
CA ARG A 99 1.72 -3.24 1.03
C ARG A 99 3.00 -4.05 1.21
N PRO A 100 3.04 -4.94 2.21
CA PRO A 100 4.02 -6.02 2.21
C PRO A 100 3.86 -6.91 0.97
N PRO A 101 4.95 -7.56 0.53
CA PRO A 101 4.90 -8.49 -0.58
C PRO A 101 4.11 -9.75 -0.18
N THR A 102 3.46 -10.35 -1.16
CA THR A 102 2.85 -11.67 -1.05
C THR A 102 3.94 -12.75 -1.00
N ARG A 103 3.54 -13.98 -0.64
CA ARG A 103 4.46 -15.12 -0.70
C ARG A 103 5.09 -15.32 -2.08
N THR A 104 4.30 -15.17 -3.14
CA THR A 104 4.78 -15.33 -4.51
C THR A 104 5.84 -14.28 -4.86
N GLU A 105 5.63 -13.03 -4.47
CA GLU A 105 6.62 -11.95 -4.67
C GLU A 105 7.88 -12.13 -3.82
N LEU A 106 7.80 -12.91 -2.74
CA LEU A 106 8.95 -13.32 -1.93
C LEU A 106 9.56 -14.66 -2.37
N HIS A 107 9.04 -15.29 -3.43
CA HIS A 107 9.46 -16.62 -3.88
C HIS A 107 9.37 -17.69 -2.78
N ILE A 108 8.29 -17.67 -2.00
CA ILE A 108 7.99 -18.66 -0.95
C ILE A 108 6.95 -19.66 -1.45
N ASP A 109 7.40 -20.88 -1.72
CA ASP A 109 6.62 -22.02 -2.20
C ASP A 109 5.90 -22.79 -1.07
N GLY A 110 5.37 -23.97 -1.38
CA GLY A 110 4.70 -24.86 -0.44
C GLY A 110 3.21 -24.57 -0.24
N HIS A 111 2.62 -25.17 0.80
CA HIS A 111 1.18 -25.23 0.99
C HIS A 111 0.51 -23.88 1.24
N ARG A 112 -0.68 -23.64 0.68
CA ARG A 112 -1.51 -22.45 0.97
C ARG A 112 -2.29 -22.65 2.27
N CYS A 113 -1.60 -22.43 3.38
CA CYS A 113 -2.13 -22.66 4.72
C CYS A 113 -2.55 -21.36 5.43
N ALA A 114 -3.52 -21.46 6.33
CA ALA A 114 -3.87 -20.38 7.25
C ALA A 114 -2.73 -20.13 8.25
N GLY A 115 -2.57 -18.88 8.71
CA GLY A 115 -1.47 -18.47 9.60
C GLY A 115 -0.32 -17.75 8.90
N VAL A 116 -0.36 -17.64 7.56
CA VAL A 116 0.50 -16.73 6.80
C VAL A 116 -0.20 -15.39 6.62
N VAL A 117 0.39 -14.30 7.10
CA VAL A 117 -0.22 -12.96 7.09
C VAL A 117 0.77 -11.87 6.64
N PRO A 118 0.34 -10.82 5.93
CA PRO A 118 1.19 -9.66 5.68
C PRO A 118 1.43 -8.84 6.96
N ALA A 119 2.58 -8.19 7.07
CA ALA A 119 2.97 -7.39 8.25
C ALA A 119 1.95 -6.32 8.64
N THR A 120 1.32 -5.63 7.67
CA THR A 120 0.29 -4.62 7.97
C THR A 120 -0.94 -5.21 8.65
N LEU A 121 -1.37 -6.42 8.23
CA LEU A 121 -2.45 -7.13 8.92
C LEU A 121 -2.00 -7.62 10.31
N ALA A 122 -0.77 -8.12 10.43
CA ALA A 122 -0.21 -8.53 11.71
C ALA A 122 -0.21 -7.38 12.72
N LEU A 123 0.29 -6.20 12.35
CA LEU A 123 0.29 -4.99 13.18
C LEU A 123 -1.13 -4.57 13.58
N HIS A 124 -2.07 -4.57 12.62
CA HIS A 124 -3.47 -4.26 12.93
C HIS A 124 -4.05 -5.21 13.98
N LEU A 125 -3.87 -6.52 13.80
CA LEU A 125 -4.36 -7.54 14.73
C LEU A 125 -3.69 -7.41 16.11
N LEU A 126 -2.39 -7.14 16.15
CA LEU A 126 -1.65 -6.91 17.40
C LEU A 126 -2.14 -5.66 18.13
N ALA A 127 -2.45 -4.57 17.41
CA ALA A 127 -3.05 -3.37 17.98
C ALA A 127 -4.43 -3.67 18.61
N GLN A 128 -5.18 -4.60 18.02
CA GLN A 128 -6.43 -5.15 18.58
C GLN A 128 -6.21 -6.22 19.66
N ARG A 129 -4.97 -6.42 20.12
CA ARG A 129 -4.57 -7.39 21.16
C ARG A 129 -4.87 -8.84 20.78
N VAL A 130 -4.91 -9.14 19.49
CA VAL A 130 -5.00 -10.52 18.98
C VAL A 130 -3.63 -11.18 19.08
N ARG A 131 -3.60 -12.44 19.54
CA ARG A 131 -2.38 -13.24 19.53
C ARG A 131 -2.26 -13.92 18.18
N LEU A 132 -1.16 -13.65 17.46
CA LEU A 132 -0.94 -14.19 16.11
C LEU A 132 -0.49 -15.66 16.12
N GLY A 133 0.29 -16.06 17.12
CA GLY A 133 0.83 -17.41 17.25
C GLY A 133 1.62 -17.60 18.54
N THR A 134 2.15 -18.81 18.70
CA THR A 134 3.08 -19.20 19.76
C THR A 134 4.52 -19.20 19.24
N ASN A 135 4.72 -19.67 18.02
CA ASN A 135 6.02 -19.76 17.34
C ASN A 135 5.94 -18.99 16.04
N VAL A 136 6.28 -17.71 16.11
CA VAL A 136 6.08 -16.75 15.02
C VAL A 136 7.36 -16.60 14.23
N VAL A 137 7.26 -16.71 12.91
CA VAL A 137 8.35 -16.38 11.98
C VAL A 137 8.05 -15.06 11.29
N VAL A 138 9.02 -14.16 11.24
CA VAL A 138 8.94 -12.87 10.51
C VAL A 138 9.92 -12.92 9.35
N ALA A 139 9.44 -12.71 8.12
CA ALA A 139 10.23 -12.82 6.90
C ALA A 139 10.44 -11.45 6.24
N GLY A 140 11.69 -10.98 6.21
CA GLY A 140 12.06 -9.68 5.65
C GLY A 140 12.51 -8.67 6.70
N ASP A 141 13.06 -7.56 6.23
CA ASP A 141 13.81 -6.57 7.01
C ASP A 141 13.25 -5.14 6.90
N ALA A 142 12.12 -4.96 6.21
CA ALA A 142 11.51 -3.64 6.06
C ALA A 142 11.06 -3.08 7.42
N PRO A 143 10.83 -1.76 7.56
CA PRO A 143 10.56 -1.12 8.86
C PRO A 143 9.43 -1.77 9.69
N TRP A 144 8.37 -2.27 9.03
CA TRP A 144 7.28 -2.98 9.70
C TRP A 144 7.66 -4.34 10.30
N ALA A 145 8.79 -4.94 9.88
CA ALA A 145 9.30 -6.18 10.45
C ALA A 145 9.78 -5.93 11.88
N ALA A 146 10.56 -4.86 12.08
CA ALA A 146 11.03 -4.44 13.39
C ALA A 146 9.85 -4.11 14.32
N GLU A 147 8.86 -3.38 13.82
CA GLU A 147 7.64 -3.04 14.57
C GLU A 147 6.83 -4.30 14.97
N CYS A 148 6.70 -5.28 14.07
CA CYS A 148 6.07 -6.56 14.40
C CYS A 148 6.84 -7.28 15.52
N VAL A 149 8.16 -7.40 15.38
CA VAL A 149 9.01 -8.09 16.35
C VAL A 149 8.94 -7.41 17.72
N GLU A 150 9.07 -6.09 17.77
CA GLU A 150 8.95 -5.31 19.01
C GLU A 150 7.58 -5.52 19.65
N THR A 151 6.49 -5.39 18.88
CA THR A 151 5.13 -5.52 19.41
C THR A 151 4.85 -6.93 19.93
N ILE A 152 5.33 -7.97 19.26
CA ILE A 152 5.14 -9.37 19.66
C ILE A 152 5.97 -9.72 20.91
N THR A 153 7.20 -9.24 20.99
CA THR A 153 8.14 -9.57 22.08
C THR A 153 7.89 -8.76 23.35
N THR A 154 7.44 -7.51 23.24
CA THR A 154 7.21 -6.62 24.38
C THR A 154 5.75 -6.62 24.85
N GLY A 155 4.81 -6.92 23.95
CA GLY A 155 3.37 -6.82 24.18
C GLY A 155 2.83 -7.73 25.28
N ARG A 156 1.55 -7.53 25.64
CA ARG A 156 0.89 -8.28 26.72
C ARG A 156 0.59 -9.75 26.37
N ARG A 157 0.52 -10.09 25.09
CA ARG A 157 0.26 -11.44 24.58
C ARG A 157 1.46 -11.94 23.78
N ARG A 158 2.58 -12.14 24.48
CA ARG A 158 3.85 -12.51 23.86
C ARG A 158 3.76 -13.86 23.15
N ALA A 159 4.43 -13.97 22.02
CA ALA A 159 4.77 -15.26 21.46
C ALA A 159 5.75 -15.98 22.41
N ALA A 160 5.73 -17.31 22.39
CA ALA A 160 6.73 -18.07 23.13
C ALA A 160 8.09 -17.99 22.43
N SER A 161 8.09 -18.00 21.09
CA SER A 161 9.28 -17.79 20.28
C SER A 161 8.98 -16.92 19.05
N VAL A 162 9.97 -16.11 18.68
CA VAL A 162 9.99 -15.29 17.48
C VAL A 162 11.30 -15.57 16.74
N LEU A 163 11.18 -15.95 15.47
CA LEU A 163 12.31 -16.10 14.56
C LEU A 163 12.22 -15.02 13.47
N TRP A 164 13.17 -14.10 13.45
CA TRP A 164 13.25 -13.05 12.44
C TRP A 164 14.29 -13.41 11.38
N VAL A 165 13.84 -13.60 10.15
CA VAL A 165 14.62 -14.06 8.99
C VAL A 165 14.85 -12.89 8.03
N GLY A 166 16.12 -12.61 7.72
CA GLY A 166 16.52 -11.60 6.75
C GLY A 166 16.95 -10.24 7.33
N ALA A 167 16.82 -10.02 8.64
CA ALA A 167 17.31 -8.79 9.26
C ALA A 167 18.84 -8.78 9.40
N ASP A 168 19.48 -7.64 9.15
CA ASP A 168 20.93 -7.43 9.39
C ASP A 168 21.29 -7.32 10.88
N SER A 169 20.30 -7.28 11.77
CA SER A 169 20.51 -7.17 13.21
C SER A 169 20.98 -8.50 13.81
N ARG A 170 21.96 -8.43 14.73
CA ARG A 170 22.39 -9.57 15.55
C ARG A 170 21.70 -9.60 16.92
N THR A 171 20.64 -8.82 17.13
CA THR A 171 19.95 -8.76 18.43
C THR A 171 19.26 -10.09 18.72
N THR A 172 19.76 -10.82 19.72
CA THR A 172 19.13 -12.04 20.23
C THR A 172 18.61 -11.81 21.64
N GLY A 173 17.47 -12.40 21.98
CA GLY A 173 16.88 -12.39 23.32
C GLY A 173 16.27 -13.74 23.66
N SER A 174 15.80 -13.91 24.89
CA SER A 174 15.22 -15.19 25.35
C SER A 174 14.04 -15.69 24.53
N THR A 175 13.35 -14.78 23.80
CA THR A 175 12.20 -15.08 22.95
C THR A 175 12.44 -14.73 21.48
N LEU A 176 13.59 -14.13 21.13
CA LEU A 176 13.89 -13.64 19.78
C LEU A 176 15.20 -14.25 19.27
N THR A 177 15.10 -14.97 18.17
CA THR A 177 16.24 -15.41 17.36
C THR A 177 16.23 -14.66 16.04
N VAL A 178 17.39 -14.16 15.61
CA VAL A 178 17.55 -13.51 14.30
C VAL A 178 18.48 -14.35 13.45
N ARG A 179 18.13 -14.58 12.19
CA ARG A 179 18.98 -15.25 11.19
C ARG A 179 19.25 -14.29 10.02
N PRO A 180 20.32 -13.48 10.11
CA PRO A 180 20.74 -12.61 9.02
C PRO A 180 21.13 -13.43 7.79
N GLY A 181 20.82 -12.94 6.59
CA GLY A 181 21.17 -13.60 5.33
C GLY A 181 20.43 -14.91 5.02
N ALA A 182 19.64 -15.44 5.96
CA ALA A 182 18.73 -16.54 5.70
C ALA A 182 17.47 -16.05 4.98
N ARG A 183 16.84 -16.93 4.21
CA ARG A 183 15.55 -16.70 3.54
C ARG A 183 14.57 -17.82 3.81
N ILE A 184 13.28 -17.54 3.76
CA ILE A 184 12.25 -18.57 3.75
C ILE A 184 11.99 -18.99 2.31
N THR A 185 11.91 -20.29 2.04
CA THR A 185 11.65 -20.80 0.68
C THR A 185 10.37 -21.62 0.57
N ALA A 186 9.85 -22.17 1.67
CA ALA A 186 8.59 -22.90 1.64
C ALA A 186 7.81 -22.78 2.95
N THR A 187 6.48 -22.92 2.86
CA THR A 187 5.60 -23.11 4.03
C THR A 187 5.02 -24.51 4.06
N HIS A 188 4.82 -25.07 5.26
CA HIS A 188 4.33 -26.42 5.50
C HIS A 188 3.07 -26.43 6.37
N GLY A 189 2.24 -27.46 6.21
CA GLY A 189 1.01 -27.67 6.98
C GLY A 189 -0.28 -27.44 6.18
N MET A 190 -1.37 -28.09 6.62
CA MET A 190 -2.73 -27.92 6.10
C MET A 190 -3.75 -28.38 7.18
N PRO A 191 -4.85 -27.65 7.45
CA PRO A 191 -5.24 -26.38 6.85
C PRO A 191 -4.48 -25.16 7.40
N ARG A 192 -3.68 -25.34 8.47
CA ARG A 192 -2.90 -24.27 9.11
C ARG A 192 -1.40 -24.54 8.97
N ILE A 193 -0.62 -23.47 9.03
CA ILE A 193 0.84 -23.57 8.99
C ILE A 193 1.33 -24.34 10.22
N THR A 194 2.27 -25.25 9.99
CA THR A 194 2.98 -26.00 11.02
C THR A 194 4.49 -25.78 10.97
N GLY A 195 4.99 -25.17 9.91
CA GLY A 195 6.40 -24.83 9.78
C GLY A 195 6.76 -24.12 8.48
N VAL A 196 8.03 -23.78 8.37
CA VAL A 196 8.66 -23.15 7.19
C VAL A 196 10.00 -23.80 6.89
N THR A 197 10.40 -23.83 5.61
CA THR A 197 11.79 -24.12 5.22
C THR A 197 12.56 -22.81 5.18
N ILE A 198 13.71 -22.79 5.86
CA ILE A 198 14.66 -21.70 5.85
C ILE A 198 15.93 -22.17 5.16
N GLU A 199 16.44 -21.35 4.24
CA GLU A 199 17.71 -21.54 3.58
C GLU A 199 18.73 -20.52 4.06
N GLU A 200 19.92 -21.00 4.39
CA GLU A 200 21.09 -20.20 4.77
C GLU A 200 22.33 -20.80 4.10
N GLY A 201 22.80 -20.13 3.04
CA GLY A 201 23.84 -20.68 2.16
C GLY A 201 23.37 -21.96 1.45
N SER A 202 24.08 -23.07 1.65
CA SER A 202 23.73 -24.38 1.09
C SER A 202 22.86 -25.24 2.02
N LYS A 203 22.52 -24.75 3.21
CA LYS A 203 21.73 -25.49 4.19
C LYS A 203 20.26 -25.10 4.11
N ALA A 204 19.39 -26.10 4.08
CA ALA A 204 17.96 -25.95 4.25
C ALA A 204 17.51 -26.66 5.53
N GLU A 205 16.69 -25.99 6.34
CA GLU A 205 16.17 -26.50 7.60
C GLU A 205 14.66 -26.26 7.68
N ASN A 206 13.92 -27.23 8.23
CA ASN A 206 12.51 -27.05 8.54
C ASN A 206 12.34 -26.58 9.99
N ILE A 207 11.75 -25.41 10.17
CA ILE A 207 11.44 -24.83 11.48
C ILE A 207 9.95 -24.93 11.74
N ALA A 208 9.58 -25.45 12.91
CA ALA A 208 8.19 -25.46 13.36
C ALA A 208 7.69 -24.03 13.63
N SER A 209 6.52 -23.70 13.10
CA SER A 209 5.89 -22.38 13.28
C SER A 209 4.37 -22.48 13.13
N ASP A 210 3.64 -21.66 13.87
CA ASP A 210 2.17 -21.56 13.79
C ASP A 210 1.71 -20.21 13.22
N CYS A 211 2.66 -19.33 12.90
CA CYS A 211 2.42 -18.08 12.20
C CYS A 211 3.65 -17.67 11.37
N LEU A 212 3.41 -17.20 10.15
CA LEU A 212 4.41 -16.55 9.29
C LEU A 212 3.93 -15.13 8.94
N ILE A 213 4.73 -14.13 9.28
CA ILE A 213 4.51 -12.73 8.94
C ILE A 213 5.38 -12.36 7.74
N LEU A 214 4.76 -11.94 6.64
CA LEU A 214 5.44 -11.45 5.44
C LEU A 214 5.75 -9.96 5.63
N ALA A 215 7.02 -9.65 5.82
CA ALA A 215 7.54 -8.35 6.21
C ALA A 215 8.66 -7.86 5.28
N GLY A 216 8.65 -8.29 4.02
CA GLY A 216 9.59 -7.85 2.98
C GLY A 216 9.40 -6.39 2.53
N PRO A 217 10.09 -5.96 1.46
CA PRO A 217 10.10 -4.56 1.02
C PRO A 217 8.72 -4.08 0.57
N ALA A 218 8.49 -2.77 0.67
CA ALA A 218 7.22 -2.18 0.30
C ALA A 218 6.92 -2.32 -1.19
N VAL A 219 5.80 -2.97 -1.51
CA VAL A 219 5.29 -3.11 -2.87
C VAL A 219 4.16 -2.10 -3.09
N PRO A 220 4.15 -1.36 -4.22
CA PRO A 220 3.01 -0.54 -4.62
C PRO A 220 1.66 -1.21 -4.40
N TYR A 221 0.70 -0.49 -3.80
CA TYR A 221 -0.65 -1.01 -3.62
C TYR A 221 -1.46 -0.84 -4.91
N ARG A 222 -1.29 -1.81 -5.80
CA ARG A 222 -1.84 -1.89 -7.15
C ARG A 222 -3.35 -2.19 -7.22
N ASN A 223 -4.12 -2.00 -6.14
CA ASN A 223 -5.58 -2.21 -6.19
C ASN A 223 -6.30 -1.24 -7.15
N VAL A 224 -5.59 -0.25 -7.68
CA VAL A 224 -6.03 0.64 -8.76
C VAL A 224 -5.21 0.39 -10.05
N ASP A 225 -4.19 -0.46 -10.08
CA ASP A 225 -3.57 -0.87 -11.36
C ASP A 225 -4.51 -1.78 -12.16
N GLY A 226 -5.41 -2.52 -11.51
CA GLY A 226 -6.55 -3.12 -12.23
C GLY A 226 -7.47 -2.07 -12.87
N ALA A 227 -7.37 -0.80 -12.43
CA ALA A 227 -8.07 0.31 -13.05
C ALA A 227 -7.33 0.81 -14.30
N VAL A 228 -6.00 0.81 -14.30
CA VAL A 228 -5.18 1.33 -15.40
C VAL A 228 -4.81 0.16 -16.32
N LEU A 229 -5.48 0.05 -17.46
CA LEU A 229 -5.21 -1.00 -18.45
C LEU A 229 -4.28 -0.50 -19.57
N ASP A 230 -3.67 -1.43 -20.31
CA ASP A 230 -3.13 -1.21 -21.66
C ASP A 230 -2.23 0.04 -21.82
N ASP A 231 -1.23 0.18 -20.95
CA ASP A 231 -0.24 1.28 -20.95
C ASP A 231 -0.84 2.70 -20.77
N ASP A 232 -2.10 2.81 -20.32
CA ASP A 232 -2.71 4.12 -20.09
C ASP A 232 -1.88 4.93 -19.09
N PRO A 233 -1.47 6.15 -19.45
CA PRO A 233 -0.59 6.94 -18.61
C PRO A 233 -1.32 7.40 -17.34
N ALA A 234 -0.75 7.04 -16.19
CA ALA A 234 -1.15 7.51 -14.87
C ALA A 234 0.08 8.01 -14.10
N VAL A 235 -0.14 8.93 -13.16
CA VAL A 235 0.92 9.49 -12.32
C VAL A 235 0.96 8.76 -10.98
N TYR A 236 2.12 8.24 -10.58
CA TYR A 236 2.24 7.48 -9.32
C TYR A 236 2.82 8.34 -8.20
N ALA A 237 2.05 8.55 -7.13
CA ALA A 237 2.47 9.18 -5.89
C ALA A 237 3.06 8.16 -4.92
N GLN A 238 4.12 7.49 -5.35
CA GLN A 238 4.80 6.42 -4.61
C GLN A 238 6.30 6.69 -4.53
N ARG A 239 6.97 6.11 -3.51
CA ARG A 239 8.42 6.21 -3.37
C ARG A 239 9.09 5.48 -4.52
N GLU A 240 10.04 6.13 -5.18
CA GLU A 240 10.88 5.47 -6.18
C GLU A 240 11.96 4.60 -5.50
N PRO A 241 12.27 3.40 -6.03
CA PRO A 241 13.35 2.57 -5.53
C PRO A 241 14.67 3.35 -5.43
N GLY A 242 15.36 3.25 -4.29
CA GLY A 242 16.64 3.92 -4.06
C GLY A 242 16.56 5.41 -3.72
N ARG A 243 15.36 6.02 -3.62
CA ARG A 243 15.22 7.43 -3.22
C ARG A 243 14.76 7.62 -1.78
N ALA A 244 15.52 8.42 -1.04
CA ALA A 244 15.15 8.93 0.27
C ALA A 244 14.24 10.18 0.15
N GLU A 245 12.98 9.98 -0.24
CA GLU A 245 11.96 11.04 -0.28
C GLU A 245 11.06 11.02 0.96
N SER A 246 10.62 12.18 1.45
CA SER A 246 9.48 12.29 2.36
C SER A 246 8.16 12.15 1.59
N THR A 247 7.06 11.84 2.29
CA THR A 247 5.72 11.78 1.69
C THR A 247 5.28 13.10 1.08
N ALA A 248 5.72 14.23 1.65
CA ALA A 248 5.51 15.56 1.08
C ALA A 248 6.21 15.74 -0.27
N GLN A 249 7.47 15.33 -0.38
CA GLN A 249 8.23 15.38 -1.64
C GLN A 249 7.60 14.48 -2.72
N ILE A 250 7.15 13.29 -2.34
CA ILE A 250 6.42 12.37 -3.24
C ILE A 250 5.14 13.04 -3.76
N GLY A 251 4.33 13.61 -2.88
CA GLY A 251 3.08 14.29 -3.27
C GLY A 251 3.32 15.49 -4.18
N GLN A 252 4.34 16.30 -3.90
CA GLN A 252 4.71 17.45 -4.74
C GLN A 252 5.23 17.04 -6.12
N ARG A 253 6.02 15.97 -6.20
CA ARG A 253 6.49 15.40 -7.48
C ARG A 253 5.31 14.94 -8.31
N ALA A 254 4.41 14.15 -7.72
CA ALA A 254 3.19 13.69 -8.39
C ALA A 254 2.32 14.86 -8.87
N ALA A 255 2.17 15.92 -8.07
CA ALA A 255 1.42 17.12 -8.47
C ALA A 255 2.02 17.80 -9.73
N ARG A 256 3.34 17.97 -9.77
CA ARG A 256 4.03 18.54 -10.94
C ARG A 256 3.84 17.67 -12.19
N SER A 257 4.01 16.35 -12.04
CA SER A 257 3.81 15.40 -13.14
C SER A 257 2.36 15.40 -13.65
N ALA A 258 1.37 15.49 -12.77
CA ALA A 258 -0.04 15.54 -13.14
C ALA A 258 -0.40 16.82 -13.91
N LEU A 259 0.11 17.98 -13.48
CA LEU A 259 -0.08 19.24 -14.21
C LEU A 259 0.61 19.23 -15.58
N ALA A 260 1.83 18.70 -15.66
CA ALA A 260 2.53 18.55 -16.92
C ALA A 260 1.74 17.63 -17.87
N TYR A 261 1.26 16.50 -17.37
CA TYR A 261 0.46 15.55 -18.14
C TYR A 261 -0.87 16.16 -18.62
N ALA A 262 -1.61 16.87 -17.75
CA ALA A 262 -2.84 17.54 -18.12
C ALA A 262 -2.63 18.62 -19.20
N GLY A 263 -1.46 19.27 -19.21
CA GLY A 263 -1.11 20.28 -20.20
C GLY A 263 -0.75 19.76 -21.59
N THR A 264 -0.45 18.46 -21.76
CA THR A 264 -0.07 17.89 -23.06
C THR A 264 -1.24 17.36 -23.88
N ARG A 265 -2.43 17.13 -23.30
CA ARG A 265 -3.59 16.64 -24.05
C ARG A 265 -4.34 17.80 -24.72
N THR A 266 -4.42 17.76 -26.05
CA THR A 266 -5.49 18.44 -26.79
C THR A 266 -6.80 17.72 -26.45
N GLN A 267 -7.83 18.43 -25.99
CA GLN A 267 -9.08 17.91 -25.40
C GLN A 267 -9.98 17.11 -26.36
N ALA A 268 -9.46 16.08 -27.03
CA ALA A 268 -10.28 15.05 -27.67
C ALA A 268 -10.65 14.02 -26.60
N HIS A 269 -11.74 14.27 -25.89
CA HIS A 269 -12.30 13.33 -24.91
C HIS A 269 -12.67 12.03 -25.62
N THR A 270 -12.25 10.90 -25.04
CA THR A 270 -12.52 9.59 -25.64
C THR A 270 -14.03 9.30 -25.47
N ALA A 271 -14.73 9.02 -26.56
CA ALA A 271 -16.18 8.77 -26.55
C ALA A 271 -16.55 7.37 -26.00
N VAL A 272 -15.55 6.54 -25.71
CA VAL A 272 -15.76 5.14 -25.31
C VAL A 272 -16.01 5.07 -23.82
N ALA A 273 -17.16 4.52 -23.43
CA ALA A 273 -17.43 4.19 -22.04
C ALA A 273 -16.43 3.11 -21.57
N PRO A 274 -15.90 3.19 -20.34
CA PRO A 274 -14.96 2.20 -19.85
C PRO A 274 -15.59 0.81 -19.91
N ARG A 275 -14.88 -0.16 -20.48
CA ARG A 275 -15.42 -1.51 -20.66
C ARG A 275 -15.73 -2.13 -19.28
N ILE A 276 -16.90 -2.70 -19.10
CA ILE A 276 -17.24 -3.45 -17.88
C ILE A 276 -17.59 -4.86 -18.33
N GLY A 277 -16.81 -5.86 -17.91
CA GLY A 277 -17.15 -7.28 -18.13
C GLY A 277 -16.92 -7.84 -19.54
N GLN A 278 -16.09 -7.21 -20.37
CA GLN A 278 -15.68 -7.78 -21.67
C GLN A 278 -14.15 -7.97 -21.73
N PRO A 279 -13.63 -9.16 -21.36
CA PRO A 279 -12.26 -9.55 -21.70
C PRO A 279 -12.18 -9.85 -23.20
N GLN A 280 -11.06 -9.50 -23.84
CA GLN A 280 -10.71 -10.03 -25.17
C GLN A 280 -10.19 -11.46 -25.04
#